data_AF-A0A378F4B4-F1
#
_entry.id   AF-A0A378F4B4-F1
#
_cell.length_a   1.000
_cell.length_b   1.000
_cell.length_c   1.000
_cell.angle_alpha   90.00
_cell.angle_beta   90.00
_cell.angle_gamma   90.00
#
_symmetry.space_group_name_H-M   'P 1'
#
loop_
_entity.id
_entity.type
_entity.pdbx_description
1 polymer ?
#
loop_
_entity_poly.entity_id
_entity_poly.type
_entity_poly.pdbx_seq_one_letter_code
_entity_poly.pdbx_strand_id
1 'polypeptide(L)'
;MSTQMMKAVQQHAFGGPEVLSYEDAPMPVLQAGEVLVQVHAVGVNPPDSYLRDGYQQLPPEWRPEVRFPLILGTDLSGVVVARADDVREVAVGDEVYAMARFPEGAAGGSRAYAEYVSVPVSDLARKPLTLSHQQAAAVPMSLLTAWQFMIDPGHEVANPLQPGPHRPVPLAGKRVLVNGAAGGVGHFAVQLAKWQGAEVIAVAAGRHEAFLRQLGADSVIDYTTTAVEETVRDLDLVIDAPGGPASGRFLRTLRPGGALYPIFPLGFGRDGRGATARSDGFHHPGTLQRRAARPACRPAGCRGHPGCN
;
A
#
# COMPACT_ATOMS: atom_id res chain seq x y z
N MET A 1 7.96 32.73 -20.99
CA MET A 1 6.84 31.81 -21.25
C MET A 1 5.99 31.77 -20.00
N SER A 2 4.67 31.96 -20.10
CA SER A 2 3.76 31.84 -18.96
C SER A 2 3.72 30.39 -18.48
N THR A 3 3.85 30.17 -17.18
CA THR A 3 3.67 28.85 -16.58
C THR A 3 2.22 28.41 -16.80
N GLN A 4 2.01 27.26 -17.43
CA GLN A 4 0.67 26.68 -17.50
C GLN A 4 0.24 26.21 -16.10
N MET A 5 -1.00 26.50 -15.76
CA MET A 5 -1.59 26.20 -14.45
C MET A 5 -2.64 25.10 -14.59
N MET A 6 -2.87 24.37 -13.50
CA MET A 6 -3.92 23.37 -13.31
C MET A 6 -4.55 23.56 -11.93
N LYS A 7 -5.71 22.94 -11.68
CA LYS A 7 -6.23 22.84 -10.32
C LYS A 7 -5.57 21.71 -9.54
N ALA A 8 -5.33 21.96 -8.26
CA ALA A 8 -4.86 20.97 -7.30
C ALA A 8 -5.37 21.27 -5.89
N VAL A 9 -5.35 20.24 -5.03
CA VAL A 9 -5.52 20.41 -3.60
C VAL A 9 -4.15 20.69 -2.99
N GLN A 10 -3.93 21.93 -2.56
CA GLN A 10 -2.70 22.37 -1.92
C GLN A 10 -2.91 22.56 -0.41
N GLN A 11 -1.86 22.33 0.37
CA GLN A 11 -1.76 22.78 1.75
C GLN A 11 -0.58 23.74 1.89
N HIS A 12 -0.73 24.76 2.75
CA HIS A 12 0.30 25.80 2.99
C HIS A 12 0.92 25.71 4.39
N ALA A 13 0.36 24.88 5.25
CA ALA A 13 0.86 24.57 6.58
C ALA A 13 0.42 23.15 6.95
N PHE A 14 0.99 22.61 8.02
CA PHE A 14 0.50 21.38 8.62
C PHE A 14 -0.79 21.63 9.41
N GLY A 15 -1.66 20.62 9.50
CA GLY A 15 -2.86 20.67 10.35
C GLY A 15 -3.92 19.63 10.02
N GLY A 16 -5.15 19.90 10.45
CA GLY A 16 -6.32 19.10 10.13
C GLY A 16 -6.78 19.28 8.68
N PRO A 17 -7.91 18.68 8.27
CA PRO A 17 -8.42 18.78 6.90
C PRO A 17 -8.63 20.22 6.39
N GLU A 18 -8.86 21.16 7.29
CA GLU A 18 -9.08 22.59 7.02
C GLU A 18 -7.90 23.31 6.37
N VAL A 19 -6.69 22.73 6.40
CA VAL A 19 -5.52 23.33 5.72
C VAL A 19 -5.49 23.07 4.21
N LEU A 20 -6.38 22.20 3.71
CA LEU A 20 -6.46 21.83 2.30
C LEU A 20 -7.31 22.84 1.53
N SER A 21 -6.72 23.42 0.48
CA SER A 21 -7.34 24.41 -0.40
C SER A 21 -7.31 23.92 -1.85
N TYR A 22 -8.43 24.06 -2.56
CA TYR A 22 -8.51 23.74 -3.99
C TYR A 22 -8.21 24.99 -4.82
N GLU A 23 -7.03 25.04 -5.43
CA GLU A 23 -6.47 26.25 -6.02
C GLU A 23 -5.60 25.96 -7.25
N ASP A 24 -5.10 27.00 -7.90
CA ASP A 24 -4.23 26.87 -9.06
C ASP A 24 -2.79 26.51 -8.65
N ALA A 25 -2.25 25.48 -9.30
CA ALA A 25 -0.88 25.00 -9.15
C ALA A 25 -0.20 24.91 -10.52
N PRO A 26 1.13 25.06 -10.60
CA PRO A 26 1.84 24.92 -11.87
C PRO A 26 1.75 23.49 -12.40
N MET A 27 1.61 23.35 -13.71
CA MET A 27 1.72 22.06 -14.39
C MET A 27 3.06 21.39 -14.06
N PRO A 28 3.08 20.06 -13.80
CA PRO A 28 4.32 19.35 -13.53
C PRO A 28 5.22 19.33 -14.78
N VAL A 29 6.53 19.48 -14.56
CA VAL A 29 7.53 19.39 -15.63
C VAL A 29 7.93 17.93 -15.81
N LEU A 30 7.65 17.40 -17.00
CA LEU A 30 7.92 16.01 -17.34
C LEU A 30 9.44 15.71 -17.38
N GLN A 31 9.89 14.73 -16.58
CA GLN A 31 11.29 14.30 -16.56
C GLN A 31 11.52 13.04 -17.42
N ALA A 32 12.78 12.71 -17.69
CA ALA A 32 13.15 11.45 -18.35
C ALA A 32 12.60 10.24 -17.57
N GLY A 33 12.07 9.26 -18.30
CA GLY A 33 11.43 8.07 -17.72
C GLY A 33 10.06 8.31 -17.09
N GLU A 34 9.48 9.51 -17.25
CA GLU A 34 8.15 9.84 -16.71
C GLU A 34 7.10 9.97 -17.81
N VAL A 35 5.83 9.84 -17.40
CA VAL A 35 4.67 10.23 -18.19
C VAL A 35 3.84 11.26 -17.44
N LEU A 36 3.12 12.09 -18.19
CA LEU A 36 2.13 13.02 -17.66
C LEU A 36 0.76 12.36 -17.74
N VAL A 37 0.10 12.22 -16.59
CA VAL A 37 -1.23 11.63 -16.48
C VAL A 37 -2.23 12.73 -16.16
N GLN A 38 -3.30 12.81 -16.95
CA GLN A 38 -4.52 13.52 -16.57
C GLN A 38 -5.27 12.65 -15.58
N VAL A 39 -5.44 13.13 -14.36
CA VAL A 39 -6.01 12.36 -13.25
C VAL A 39 -7.53 12.35 -13.34
N HIS A 40 -8.13 11.17 -13.30
CA HIS A 40 -9.58 10.98 -13.25
C HIS A 40 -10.07 10.66 -11.84
N ALA A 41 -9.25 9.97 -11.05
CA ALA A 41 -9.55 9.63 -9.66
C ALA A 41 -8.26 9.48 -8.85
N VAL A 42 -8.35 9.73 -7.55
CA VAL A 42 -7.28 9.54 -6.57
C VAL A 42 -7.73 8.62 -5.45
N GLY A 43 -6.80 7.82 -4.93
CA GLY A 43 -6.99 7.10 -3.68
C GLY A 43 -6.60 7.98 -2.50
N VAL A 44 -7.38 7.92 -1.42
CA VAL A 44 -7.09 8.62 -0.16
C VAL A 44 -6.64 7.59 0.86
N ASN A 45 -5.42 7.75 1.36
CA ASN A 45 -4.80 6.77 2.25
C ASN A 45 -4.36 7.38 3.59
N PRO A 46 -4.22 6.58 4.67
CA PRO A 46 -3.75 7.09 5.96
C PRO A 46 -2.42 7.87 5.92
N PRO A 47 -1.38 7.47 5.15
CA PRO A 47 -0.16 8.25 5.01
C PRO A 47 -0.37 9.70 4.54
N ASP A 48 -1.40 9.97 3.73
CA ASP A 48 -1.72 11.33 3.30
C ASP A 48 -2.14 12.19 4.50
N SER A 49 -2.91 11.63 5.43
CA SER A 49 -3.31 12.33 6.65
C SER A 49 -2.16 12.54 7.63
N TYR A 50 -1.24 11.59 7.72
CA TYR A 50 -0.04 11.71 8.56
C TYR A 50 0.88 12.81 8.04
N LEU A 51 1.10 12.87 6.71
CA LEU A 51 1.88 13.94 6.10
C LEU A 51 1.19 15.30 6.20
N ARG A 52 -0.14 15.36 6.05
CA ARG A 52 -0.91 16.61 6.21
C ARG A 52 -0.71 17.22 7.59
N ASP A 53 -0.70 16.39 8.62
CA ASP A 53 -0.49 16.81 10.00
C ASP A 53 0.99 17.05 10.34
N GLY A 54 1.92 16.68 9.45
CA GLY A 54 3.36 16.81 9.67
C GLY A 54 3.95 15.70 10.54
N TYR A 55 3.30 14.53 10.55
CA TYR A 55 3.69 13.36 11.33
C TYR A 55 3.89 13.69 12.81
N GLN A 56 2.94 14.40 13.43
CA GLN A 56 3.07 14.85 14.84
C GLN A 56 3.30 13.71 15.83
N GLN A 57 2.84 12.51 15.48
CA GLN A 57 3.00 11.29 16.27
C GLN A 57 4.44 10.77 16.29
N LEU A 58 5.30 11.21 15.35
CA LEU A 58 6.71 10.85 15.31
C LEU A 58 7.56 11.82 16.14
N PRO A 59 8.70 11.35 16.69
CA PRO A 59 9.75 12.21 17.23
C PRO A 59 10.14 13.29 16.21
N PRO A 60 10.41 14.54 16.63
CA PRO A 60 10.77 15.64 15.72
C PRO A 60 11.87 15.30 14.71
N GLU A 61 12.88 14.55 15.14
CA GLU A 61 14.01 14.09 14.33
C GLU A 61 13.64 13.08 13.23
N TRP A 62 12.46 12.49 13.27
CA TRP A 62 11.95 11.53 12.27
C TRP A 62 10.88 12.13 11.37
N ARG A 63 10.49 13.40 11.62
CA ARG A 63 9.50 14.08 10.79
C ARG A 63 10.13 14.47 9.45
N PRO A 64 9.40 14.30 8.33
CA PRO A 64 9.94 14.65 7.02
C PRO A 64 10.06 16.17 6.89
N GLU A 65 11.14 16.63 6.26
CA GLU A 65 11.21 18.00 5.77
C GLU A 65 10.29 18.15 4.56
N VAL A 66 9.39 19.15 4.60
CA VAL A 66 8.49 19.46 3.49
C VAL A 66 8.64 20.92 3.07
N ARG A 67 8.30 21.21 1.82
CA ARG A 67 8.18 22.57 1.30
C ARG A 67 6.73 22.86 0.95
N PHE A 68 6.24 24.02 1.37
CA PHE A 68 4.92 24.52 1.04
C PHE A 68 4.95 25.47 -0.18
N PRO A 69 3.87 25.56 -0.98
CA PRO A 69 2.68 24.72 -0.91
C PRO A 69 2.97 23.27 -1.30
N LEU A 70 2.26 22.33 -0.65
CA LEU A 70 2.40 20.89 -0.84
C LEU A 70 1.12 20.32 -1.46
N ILE A 71 1.26 19.45 -2.45
CA ILE A 71 0.17 18.63 -2.99
C ILE A 71 0.36 17.20 -2.47
N LEU A 72 -0.67 16.66 -1.81
CA LEU A 72 -0.68 15.30 -1.25
C LEU A 72 -1.08 14.25 -2.30
N GLY A 73 -1.14 12.98 -1.87
CA GLY A 73 -1.67 11.88 -2.64
C GLY A 73 -0.61 11.09 -3.38
N THR A 74 -0.76 9.77 -3.36
CA THR A 74 0.13 8.77 -3.99
C THR A 74 -0.62 7.91 -4.99
N ASP A 75 -1.85 7.54 -4.67
CA ASP A 75 -2.67 6.68 -5.52
C ASP A 75 -3.47 7.50 -6.54
N LEU A 76 -3.40 7.09 -7.81
CA LEU A 76 -4.14 7.72 -8.89
C LEU A 76 -4.58 6.72 -9.96
N SER A 77 -5.59 7.12 -10.72
CA SER A 77 -5.90 6.55 -12.02
C SER A 77 -6.32 7.63 -13.00
N GLY A 78 -5.92 7.49 -14.26
CA GLY A 78 -6.14 8.50 -15.28
C GLY A 78 -5.67 8.07 -16.65
N VAL A 79 -5.47 9.05 -17.53
CA VAL A 79 -5.06 8.84 -18.93
C VAL A 79 -3.71 9.51 -19.18
N VAL A 80 -2.81 8.81 -19.86
CA VAL A 80 -1.52 9.39 -20.29
C VAL A 80 -1.77 10.45 -21.36
N VAL A 81 -1.35 11.70 -21.10
CA VAL A 81 -1.49 12.83 -22.04
C VAL A 81 -0.17 13.27 -22.66
N ALA A 82 0.96 12.93 -22.03
CA ALA A 82 2.30 13.10 -22.61
C ALA A 82 3.26 12.06 -22.01
N ARG A 83 4.38 11.79 -22.69
CA ARG A 83 5.46 10.93 -22.20
C ARG A 83 6.82 11.49 -22.57
N ALA A 84 7.83 11.21 -21.75
CA ALA A 84 9.20 11.52 -22.12
C ALA A 84 9.65 10.69 -23.34
N ASP A 85 10.64 11.20 -24.07
CA ASP A 85 11.10 10.61 -25.32
C ASP A 85 11.71 9.22 -25.14
N ASP A 86 12.22 8.90 -23.96
CA ASP A 86 12.83 7.63 -23.58
C ASP A 86 11.83 6.57 -23.10
N VAL A 87 10.57 6.94 -22.85
CA VAL A 87 9.52 5.99 -22.42
C VAL A 87 8.91 5.26 -23.63
N ARG A 88 8.77 3.93 -23.56
CA ARG A 88 8.25 3.09 -24.65
C ARG A 88 7.13 2.13 -24.22
N GLU A 89 6.95 1.92 -22.93
CA GLU A 89 6.06 0.92 -22.32
C GLU A 89 4.58 1.31 -22.40
N VAL A 90 4.31 2.61 -22.49
CA VAL A 90 2.98 3.21 -22.53
C VAL A 90 2.90 4.30 -23.61
N ALA A 91 1.70 4.51 -24.14
CA ALA A 91 1.40 5.52 -25.15
C ALA A 91 0.47 6.61 -24.61
N VAL A 92 0.45 7.76 -25.29
CA VAL A 92 -0.59 8.78 -25.07
C VAL A 92 -1.96 8.17 -25.41
N GLY A 93 -2.92 8.37 -24.51
CA GLY A 93 -4.26 7.77 -24.58
C GLY A 93 -4.41 6.49 -23.74
N ASP A 94 -3.34 5.90 -23.23
CA ASP A 94 -3.44 4.73 -22.36
C ASP A 94 -4.08 5.09 -21.01
N GLU A 95 -5.06 4.29 -20.59
CA GLU A 95 -5.60 4.34 -19.23
C GLU A 95 -4.67 3.61 -18.25
N VAL A 96 -4.28 4.31 -17.18
CA VAL A 96 -3.27 3.84 -16.22
C VAL A 96 -3.72 4.06 -14.78
N TYR A 97 -3.05 3.38 -13.86
CA TYR A 97 -3.17 3.57 -12.42
C TYR A 97 -1.82 3.32 -11.75
N ALA A 98 -1.58 3.94 -10.59
CA ALA A 98 -0.29 3.90 -9.91
C ALA A 98 -0.39 4.18 -8.42
N MET A 99 0.60 3.68 -7.67
CA MET A 99 1.07 4.27 -6.42
C MET A 99 2.36 5.03 -6.74
N ALA A 100 2.26 6.34 -6.95
CA ALA A 100 3.38 7.14 -7.45
C ALA A 100 4.40 7.43 -6.35
N ARG A 101 5.70 7.20 -6.64
CA ARG A 101 6.87 7.60 -5.84
C ARG A 101 6.75 7.31 -4.35
N PHE A 102 6.21 6.16 -3.97
CA PHE A 102 6.13 5.76 -2.58
C PHE A 102 7.20 4.69 -2.26
N PRO A 103 7.90 4.78 -1.11
CA PRO A 103 7.75 5.79 -0.06
C PRO A 103 8.58 7.08 -0.26
N GLU A 104 9.61 7.08 -1.11
CA GLU A 104 10.65 8.14 -1.11
C GLU A 104 10.13 9.53 -1.52
N GLY A 105 9.12 9.59 -2.38
CA GLY A 105 8.45 10.80 -2.82
C GLY A 105 7.14 11.08 -2.08
N ALA A 106 6.82 10.35 -1.01
CA ALA A 106 5.60 10.61 -0.23
C ALA A 106 5.60 12.05 0.31
N ALA A 107 6.75 12.56 0.74
CA ALA A 107 6.95 13.93 1.21
C ALA A 107 7.02 14.97 0.06
N GLY A 108 5.99 15.01 -0.78
CA GLY A 108 5.79 16.06 -1.79
C GLY A 108 6.36 15.82 -3.18
N GLY A 109 6.81 14.60 -3.48
CA GLY A 109 7.13 14.15 -4.83
C GLY A 109 5.96 13.49 -5.57
N SER A 110 4.98 12.95 -4.86
CA SER A 110 3.90 12.12 -5.43
C SER A 110 2.78 12.95 -6.06
N ARG A 111 2.25 13.94 -5.32
CA ARG A 111 1.38 15.02 -5.83
C ARG A 111 0.13 14.57 -6.59
N ALA A 112 -0.49 13.45 -6.22
CA ALA A 112 -1.63 12.90 -6.97
C ALA A 112 -2.92 13.73 -6.84
N TYR A 113 -3.09 14.55 -5.79
CA TYR A 113 -4.29 15.39 -5.60
C TYR A 113 -4.29 16.63 -6.51
N ALA A 114 -4.19 16.41 -7.81
CA ALA A 114 -4.13 17.42 -8.85
C ALA A 114 -4.81 16.91 -10.12
N GLU A 115 -5.18 17.82 -11.03
CA GLU A 115 -5.72 17.45 -12.35
C GLU A 115 -4.67 16.73 -13.21
N TYR A 116 -3.38 17.02 -13.02
CA TYR A 116 -2.27 16.36 -13.71
C TYR A 116 -1.13 16.02 -12.78
N VAL A 117 -0.48 14.89 -13.05
CA VAL A 117 0.66 14.41 -12.27
C VAL A 117 1.67 13.77 -13.20
N SER A 118 2.97 14.09 -13.03
CA SER A 118 4.01 13.30 -13.68
C SER A 118 4.27 12.05 -12.84
N VAL A 119 4.44 10.89 -13.47
CA VAL A 119 4.64 9.62 -12.77
C VAL A 119 5.79 8.87 -13.45
N PRO A 120 6.75 8.30 -12.69
CA PRO A 120 7.74 7.41 -13.27
C PRO A 120 7.04 6.23 -13.94
N VAL A 121 7.47 5.86 -15.15
CA VAL A 121 6.86 4.71 -15.85
C VAL A 121 7.04 3.40 -15.06
N SER A 122 8.03 3.34 -14.16
CA SER A 122 8.27 2.23 -13.24
C SER A 122 7.15 1.99 -12.23
N ASP A 123 6.39 3.05 -11.90
CA ASP A 123 5.38 3.03 -10.84
C ASP A 123 3.97 2.78 -11.41
N LEU A 124 3.85 2.76 -12.75
CA LEU A 124 2.59 2.66 -13.46
C LEU A 124 2.26 1.24 -13.89
N ALA A 125 0.97 0.95 -13.83
CA ALA A 125 0.37 -0.19 -14.49
C ALA A 125 -0.80 0.26 -15.38
N ARG A 126 -1.11 -0.54 -16.40
CA ARG A 126 -2.30 -0.32 -17.23
C ARG A 126 -3.55 -0.59 -16.40
N LYS A 127 -4.52 0.31 -16.47
CA LYS A 127 -5.79 0.15 -15.77
C LYS A 127 -6.50 -1.11 -16.29
N PRO A 128 -6.97 -2.03 -15.42
CA PRO A 128 -7.83 -3.11 -15.87
C PRO A 128 -9.07 -2.56 -16.59
N LEU A 129 -9.43 -3.16 -17.73
CA LEU A 129 -10.57 -2.72 -18.54
C LEU A 129 -11.91 -2.88 -17.80
N THR A 130 -11.97 -3.79 -16.82
CA THR A 130 -13.17 -4.09 -16.04
C THR A 130 -13.40 -3.14 -14.87
N LEU A 131 -12.43 -2.28 -14.54
CA LEU A 131 -12.54 -1.33 -13.44
C LEU A 131 -12.81 0.07 -13.97
N SER A 132 -13.60 0.86 -13.24
CA SER A 132 -13.64 2.31 -13.43
C SER A 132 -12.34 2.97 -12.93
N HIS A 133 -12.11 4.24 -13.26
CA HIS A 133 -10.98 4.99 -12.68
C HIS A 133 -11.08 5.10 -11.15
N GLN A 134 -12.28 5.28 -10.59
CA GLN A 134 -12.45 5.34 -9.12
C GLN A 134 -12.08 4.00 -8.47
N GLN A 135 -12.52 2.88 -9.06
CA GLN A 135 -12.16 1.56 -8.55
C GLN A 135 -10.66 1.32 -8.69
N ALA A 136 -10.06 1.66 -9.83
CA ALA A 136 -8.63 1.47 -10.06
C ALA A 136 -7.76 2.34 -9.14
N ALA A 137 -8.16 3.58 -8.86
CA ALA A 137 -7.42 4.45 -7.94
C ALA A 137 -7.50 4.00 -6.47
N ALA A 138 -8.47 3.15 -6.10
CA ALA A 138 -8.60 2.61 -4.74
C ALA A 138 -7.73 1.35 -4.48
N VAL A 139 -7.06 0.83 -5.52
CA VAL A 139 -6.30 -0.43 -5.47
C VAL A 139 -4.85 -0.25 -4.97
N PRO A 140 -4.02 0.69 -5.47
CA PRO A 140 -2.57 0.56 -5.43
C PRO A 140 -1.99 0.39 -4.03
N MET A 141 -2.16 1.35 -3.13
CA MET A 141 -1.56 1.28 -1.80
C MET A 141 -2.10 0.10 -1.00
N SER A 142 -3.42 -0.08 -1.00
CA SER A 142 -4.07 -1.11 -0.19
C SER A 142 -3.72 -2.53 -0.64
N LEU A 143 -3.78 -2.79 -1.94
CA LEU A 143 -3.43 -4.10 -2.51
C LEU A 143 -1.94 -4.38 -2.42
N LEU A 144 -1.07 -3.42 -2.77
CA LEU A 144 0.38 -3.62 -2.69
C LEU A 144 0.82 -3.89 -1.25
N THR A 145 0.22 -3.21 -0.27
CA THR A 145 0.48 -3.49 1.15
C THR A 145 0.14 -4.94 1.49
N ALA A 146 -1.08 -5.40 1.17
CA ALA A 146 -1.48 -6.78 1.43
C ALA A 146 -0.58 -7.79 0.68
N TRP A 147 -0.26 -7.51 -0.59
CA TRP A 147 0.57 -8.34 -1.44
C TRP A 147 1.99 -8.49 -0.89
N GLN A 148 2.61 -7.40 -0.44
CA GLN A 148 3.96 -7.42 0.11
C GLN A 148 4.04 -8.22 1.41
N PHE A 149 3.03 -8.13 2.26
CA PHE A 149 2.98 -8.93 3.48
C PHE A 149 2.79 -10.42 3.20
N MET A 150 2.00 -10.77 2.19
CA MET A 150 1.43 -12.11 2.06
C MET A 150 1.99 -12.94 0.91
N ILE A 151 2.44 -12.31 -0.17
CA ILE A 151 2.75 -12.97 -1.43
C ILE A 151 4.22 -12.77 -1.83
N ASP A 152 4.63 -11.52 -2.04
CA ASP A 152 5.97 -11.19 -2.52
C ASP A 152 6.38 -9.80 -2.03
N PRO A 153 7.53 -9.63 -1.35
CA PRO A 153 8.00 -8.33 -0.86
C PRO A 153 8.13 -7.26 -1.96
N GLY A 154 8.20 -7.63 -3.23
CA GLY A 154 8.14 -6.71 -4.38
C GLY A 154 9.38 -5.83 -4.58
N HIS A 155 10.22 -5.65 -3.55
CA HIS A 155 11.50 -4.97 -3.62
C HIS A 155 12.47 -5.44 -2.53
N GLU A 156 13.76 -5.21 -2.72
CA GLU A 156 14.83 -5.58 -1.77
C GLU A 156 15.08 -4.50 -0.69
N VAL A 157 14.27 -3.44 -0.63
CA VAL A 157 14.43 -2.35 0.34
C VAL A 157 14.31 -2.87 1.77
N ALA A 158 15.34 -2.60 2.57
CA ALA A 158 15.31 -2.89 4.00
C ALA A 158 14.25 -2.02 4.68
N ASN A 159 13.35 -2.65 5.42
CA ASN A 159 12.39 -1.93 6.25
C ASN A 159 13.12 -1.51 7.54
N PRO A 160 13.20 -0.19 7.84
CA PRO A 160 13.97 0.32 8.98
C PRO A 160 13.42 -0.11 10.34
N LEU A 161 12.20 -0.66 10.37
CA LEU A 161 11.52 -1.12 11.58
C LEU A 161 11.69 -2.63 11.83
N GLN A 162 12.36 -3.34 10.92
CA GLN A 162 12.68 -4.76 11.09
C GLN A 162 14.15 -5.03 10.76
N PRO A 163 14.87 -5.79 11.60
CA PRO A 163 16.30 -6.03 11.42
C PRO A 163 16.61 -7.05 10.32
N GLY A 164 15.59 -7.71 9.76
CA GLY A 164 15.74 -8.67 8.67
C GLY A 164 14.79 -8.37 7.53
N PRO A 165 15.06 -8.92 6.34
CA PRO A 165 14.15 -8.80 5.21
C PRO A 165 12.81 -9.46 5.54
N HIS A 166 11.73 -8.85 5.07
CA HIS A 166 10.41 -9.44 5.15
C HIS A 166 10.40 -10.81 4.42
N ARG A 167 9.68 -11.78 4.97
CA ARG A 167 9.51 -13.10 4.37
C ARG A 167 8.05 -13.50 4.41
N PRO A 168 7.33 -13.53 3.27
CA PRO A 168 5.96 -14.00 3.23
C PRO A 168 5.81 -15.44 3.75
N VAL A 169 4.70 -15.73 4.41
CA VAL A 169 4.35 -17.09 4.85
C VAL A 169 3.67 -17.83 3.67
N PRO A 170 4.10 -19.03 3.28
CA PRO A 170 3.38 -19.84 2.29
C PRO A 170 1.98 -20.19 2.82
N LEU A 171 0.91 -19.73 2.15
CA LEU A 171 -0.44 -19.69 2.72
C LEU A 171 -1.29 -20.95 2.49
N ALA A 172 -0.91 -21.83 1.57
CA ALA A 172 -1.69 -23.03 1.27
C ALA A 172 -1.87 -23.94 2.51
N GLY A 173 -3.12 -24.22 2.87
CA GLY A 173 -3.47 -25.03 4.05
C GLY A 173 -3.12 -24.36 5.39
N LYS A 174 -2.89 -23.04 5.41
CA LYS A 174 -2.59 -22.28 6.62
C LYS A 174 -3.82 -21.66 7.24
N ARG A 175 -3.76 -21.43 8.55
CA ARG A 175 -4.78 -20.67 9.28
C ARG A 175 -4.32 -19.22 9.43
N VAL A 176 -5.01 -18.33 8.72
CA VAL A 176 -4.68 -16.91 8.61
C VAL A 176 -5.77 -16.09 9.29
N LEU A 177 -5.38 -15.28 10.26
CA LEU A 177 -6.25 -14.26 10.84
C LEU A 177 -5.95 -12.90 10.23
N VAL A 178 -7.00 -12.20 9.78
CA VAL A 178 -6.91 -10.82 9.30
C VAL A 178 -7.65 -9.92 10.28
N ASN A 179 -6.90 -9.13 11.06
CA ASN A 179 -7.47 -8.11 11.93
C ASN A 179 -7.75 -6.81 11.16
N GLY A 180 -8.92 -6.21 11.37
CA GLY A 180 -9.39 -5.08 10.56
C GLY A 180 -9.76 -5.49 9.14
N ALA A 181 -10.32 -6.68 8.97
CA ALA A 181 -10.56 -7.32 7.68
C ALA A 181 -11.48 -6.53 6.73
N ALA A 182 -12.36 -5.68 7.25
CA ALA A 182 -13.25 -4.86 6.43
C ALA A 182 -12.62 -3.53 5.96
N GLY A 183 -11.39 -3.22 6.40
CA GLY A 183 -10.68 -1.99 6.04
C GLY A 183 -10.01 -2.03 4.67
N GLY A 184 -9.34 -0.93 4.31
CA GLY A 184 -8.67 -0.76 3.00
C GLY A 184 -7.71 -1.90 2.66
N VAL A 185 -6.75 -2.21 3.54
CA VAL A 185 -5.82 -3.33 3.31
C VAL A 185 -6.45 -4.68 3.64
N GLY A 186 -7.24 -4.75 4.72
CA GLY A 186 -7.77 -6.00 5.26
C GLY A 186 -8.62 -6.79 4.26
N HIS A 187 -9.44 -6.09 3.46
CA HIS A 187 -10.34 -6.79 2.53
C HIS A 187 -9.60 -7.40 1.34
N PHE A 188 -8.45 -6.83 0.94
CA PHE A 188 -7.53 -7.47 0.01
C PHE A 188 -6.80 -8.64 0.65
N ALA A 189 -6.35 -8.52 1.90
CA ALA A 189 -5.68 -9.60 2.63
C ALA A 189 -6.55 -10.85 2.75
N VAL A 190 -7.86 -10.69 3.02
CA VAL A 190 -8.83 -11.80 3.02
C VAL A 190 -8.86 -12.51 1.67
N GLN A 191 -9.00 -11.75 0.57
CA GLN A 191 -9.09 -12.31 -0.77
C GLN A 191 -7.78 -13.00 -1.19
N LEU A 192 -6.62 -12.40 -0.91
CA LEU A 192 -5.31 -12.98 -1.22
C LEU A 192 -5.06 -14.26 -0.42
N ALA A 193 -5.39 -14.27 0.87
CA ALA A 193 -5.29 -15.47 1.70
C ALA A 193 -6.14 -16.60 1.14
N LYS A 194 -7.40 -16.29 0.79
CA LYS A 194 -8.33 -17.28 0.26
C LYS A 194 -7.89 -17.80 -1.10
N TRP A 195 -7.44 -16.90 -1.97
CA TRP A 195 -6.91 -17.23 -3.29
C TRP A 195 -5.70 -18.18 -3.22
N GLN A 196 -4.86 -18.04 -2.19
CA GLN A 196 -3.72 -18.93 -1.94
C GLN A 196 -4.07 -20.21 -1.14
N GLY A 197 -5.35 -20.48 -0.88
CA GLY A 197 -5.80 -21.71 -0.24
C GLY A 197 -5.63 -21.76 1.27
N ALA A 198 -5.61 -20.60 1.94
CA ALA A 198 -5.68 -20.53 3.40
C ALA A 198 -7.13 -20.72 3.92
N GLU A 199 -7.24 -21.16 5.17
CA GLU A 199 -8.41 -20.95 6.02
C GLU A 199 -8.34 -19.53 6.60
N VAL A 200 -9.36 -18.72 6.33
CA VAL A 200 -9.35 -17.29 6.66
C VAL A 200 -10.32 -16.96 7.80
N ILE A 201 -9.78 -16.42 8.88
CA ILE A 201 -10.51 -15.88 10.02
C ILE A 201 -10.47 -14.35 9.91
N ALA A 202 -11.60 -13.73 9.58
CA ALA A 202 -11.69 -12.29 9.41
C ALA A 202 -12.22 -11.63 10.69
N VAL A 203 -11.54 -10.58 11.17
CA VAL A 203 -11.99 -9.81 12.34
C VAL A 203 -12.43 -8.42 11.90
N ALA A 204 -13.69 -8.09 12.16
CA ALA A 204 -14.28 -6.78 11.90
C ALA A 204 -15.52 -6.58 12.79
N ALA A 205 -16.15 -5.41 12.76
CA ALA A 205 -17.45 -5.23 13.41
C ALA A 205 -18.52 -6.07 12.69
N GLY A 206 -19.49 -6.63 13.43
CA GLY A 206 -20.44 -7.63 12.91
C GLY A 206 -21.25 -7.19 11.69
N ARG A 207 -21.51 -5.88 11.54
CA ARG A 207 -22.16 -5.32 10.34
C ARG A 207 -21.43 -5.64 9.01
N HIS A 208 -20.15 -6.02 9.06
CA HIS A 208 -19.34 -6.36 7.89
C HIS A 208 -19.30 -7.86 7.58
N GLU A 209 -20.00 -8.71 8.35
CA GLU A 209 -19.93 -10.16 8.19
C GLU A 209 -20.31 -10.60 6.77
N ALA A 210 -21.46 -10.17 6.26
CA ALA A 210 -21.93 -10.57 4.93
C ALA A 210 -20.93 -10.20 3.82
N PHE A 211 -20.34 -9.01 3.92
CA PHE A 211 -19.29 -8.55 3.00
C PHE A 211 -18.04 -9.44 3.06
N LEU A 212 -17.55 -9.76 4.26
CA LEU A 212 -16.35 -10.59 4.43
C LEU A 212 -16.55 -12.03 3.98
N ARG A 213 -17.76 -12.58 4.21
CA ARG A 213 -18.15 -13.90 3.69
C ARG A 213 -18.12 -13.91 2.16
N GLN A 214 -18.65 -12.86 1.51
CA GLN A 214 -18.60 -12.71 0.06
C GLN A 214 -17.17 -12.67 -0.48
N LEU A 215 -16.23 -12.07 0.28
CA LEU A 215 -14.81 -12.04 -0.07
C LEU A 215 -14.05 -13.35 0.21
N GLY A 216 -14.70 -14.34 0.82
CA GLY A 216 -14.15 -15.68 1.01
C GLY A 216 -13.68 -16.01 2.43
N ALA A 217 -14.04 -15.21 3.45
CA ALA A 217 -13.76 -15.55 4.84
C ALA A 217 -14.48 -16.83 5.30
N ASP A 218 -13.73 -17.79 5.86
CA ASP A 218 -14.25 -19.04 6.40
C ASP A 218 -14.91 -18.86 7.77
N SER A 219 -14.49 -17.83 8.51
CA SER A 219 -15.16 -17.36 9.72
C SER A 219 -15.00 -15.86 9.89
N VAL A 220 -15.96 -15.23 10.57
CA VAL A 220 -15.92 -13.82 10.93
C VAL A 220 -16.08 -13.70 12.45
N ILE A 221 -15.22 -12.92 13.09
CA ILE A 221 -15.29 -12.62 14.52
C ILE A 221 -15.60 -11.15 14.71
N ASP A 222 -16.70 -10.87 15.42
CA ASP A 222 -17.05 -9.53 15.84
C ASP A 222 -16.21 -9.10 17.06
N TYR A 223 -15.22 -8.23 16.82
CA TYR A 223 -14.35 -7.74 17.90
C TYR A 223 -15.10 -6.90 18.95
N THR A 224 -16.30 -6.41 18.65
CA THR A 224 -17.09 -5.60 19.59
C THR A 224 -17.75 -6.46 20.67
N THR A 225 -17.88 -7.76 20.44
CA THR A 225 -18.51 -8.71 21.37
C THR A 225 -17.57 -9.85 21.78
N THR A 226 -16.41 -9.99 21.15
CA THR A 226 -15.53 -11.14 21.34
C THR A 226 -14.07 -10.74 21.38
N ALA A 227 -13.38 -11.14 22.46
CA ALA A 227 -11.94 -11.03 22.56
C ALA A 227 -11.28 -12.09 21.65
N VAL A 228 -10.80 -11.65 20.49
CA VAL A 228 -10.26 -12.52 19.43
C VAL A 228 -9.11 -13.39 19.95
N GLU A 229 -8.21 -12.77 20.70
CA GLU A 229 -7.02 -13.42 21.23
C GLU A 229 -7.30 -14.44 22.34
N GLU A 230 -8.55 -14.51 22.82
CA GLU A 230 -8.98 -15.51 23.80
C GLU A 230 -9.65 -16.71 23.15
N THR A 231 -10.18 -16.54 21.94
CA THR A 231 -11.01 -17.52 21.23
C THR A 231 -10.28 -18.25 20.10
N VAL A 232 -9.19 -17.68 19.58
CA VAL A 232 -8.43 -18.25 18.46
C VAL A 232 -7.03 -18.68 18.89
N ARG A 233 -6.62 -19.89 18.51
CA ARG A 233 -5.29 -20.46 18.74
C ARG A 233 -4.76 -21.12 17.47
N ASP A 234 -3.51 -21.54 17.49
CA ASP A 234 -2.85 -22.32 16.45
C ASP A 234 -2.88 -21.66 15.06
N LEU A 235 -2.68 -20.35 15.03
CA LEU A 235 -2.56 -19.58 13.79
C LEU A 235 -1.17 -19.69 13.20
N ASP A 236 -1.10 -19.82 11.88
CA ASP A 236 0.15 -19.73 11.13
C ASP A 236 0.54 -18.26 10.85
N LEU A 237 -0.46 -17.40 10.65
CA LEU A 237 -0.26 -16.01 10.29
C LEU A 237 -1.35 -15.10 10.87
N VAL A 238 -0.95 -13.96 11.41
CA VAL A 238 -1.83 -12.85 11.74
C VAL A 238 -1.40 -11.63 10.92
N ILE A 239 -2.31 -11.12 10.09
CA ILE A 239 -2.19 -9.80 9.47
C ILE A 239 -2.97 -8.81 10.35
N ASP A 240 -2.26 -7.88 10.98
CA ASP A 240 -2.87 -6.86 11.84
C ASP A 240 -2.89 -5.50 11.14
N ALA A 241 -3.98 -5.22 10.42
CA ALA A 241 -4.11 -3.99 9.65
C ALA A 241 -4.22 -2.72 10.53
N PRO A 242 -4.98 -2.73 11.64
CA PRO A 242 -4.94 -1.62 12.60
C PRO A 242 -3.56 -1.43 13.25
N GLY A 243 -2.87 -2.53 13.58
CA GLY A 243 -1.56 -2.49 14.21
C GLY A 243 -1.56 -1.83 15.59
N GLY A 244 -0.44 -1.18 15.92
CA GLY A 244 -0.27 -0.36 17.12
C GLY A 244 0.24 -1.13 18.36
N PRO A 245 0.23 -0.48 19.53
CA PRO A 245 0.74 -1.06 20.78
C PRO A 245 0.05 -2.37 21.18
N ALA A 246 -1.21 -2.54 20.79
CA ALA A 246 -2.00 -3.70 21.17
C ALA A 246 -1.77 -4.94 20.28
N SER A 247 -1.00 -4.83 19.18
CA SER A 247 -0.73 -5.96 18.28
C SER A 247 -0.10 -7.16 19.00
N GLY A 248 0.67 -6.92 20.07
CA GLY A 248 1.29 -7.97 20.88
C GLY A 248 0.30 -9.00 21.45
N ARG A 249 -0.98 -8.63 21.61
CA ARG A 249 -2.01 -9.56 22.09
C ARG A 249 -2.23 -10.76 21.17
N PHE A 250 -1.87 -10.66 19.89
CA PHE A 250 -1.98 -11.78 18.94
C PHE A 250 -0.81 -12.76 19.02
N LEU A 251 0.28 -12.45 19.74
CA LEU A 251 1.40 -13.41 19.86
C LEU A 251 0.96 -14.73 20.53
N ARG A 252 0.00 -14.67 21.47
CA ARG A 252 -0.53 -15.86 22.16
C ARG A 252 -1.48 -16.72 21.31
N THR A 253 -1.87 -16.25 20.12
CA THR A 253 -2.75 -16.99 19.21
C THR A 253 -1.97 -17.79 18.17
N LEU A 254 -0.68 -17.49 18.01
CA LEU A 254 0.21 -18.15 17.06
C LEU A 254 0.67 -19.51 17.57
N ARG A 255 0.79 -20.47 16.66
CA ARG A 255 1.53 -21.71 16.90
C ARG A 255 3.05 -21.44 16.89
N PRO A 256 3.89 -22.37 17.37
CA PRO A 256 5.33 -22.28 17.19
C PRO A 256 5.72 -22.09 15.71
N GLY A 257 6.48 -21.04 15.41
CA GLY A 257 6.87 -20.67 14.05
C GLY A 257 5.81 -19.89 13.24
N GLY A 258 4.67 -19.54 13.85
CA GLY A 258 3.72 -18.60 13.26
C GLY A 258 4.26 -17.17 13.23
N ALA A 259 3.64 -16.32 12.40
CA ALA A 259 4.07 -14.94 12.20
C ALA A 259 2.95 -13.93 12.52
N LEU A 260 3.33 -12.80 13.11
CA LEU A 260 2.47 -11.63 13.28
C LEU A 260 3.06 -10.48 12.44
N TYR A 261 2.25 -9.94 11.55
CA TYR A 261 2.60 -8.81 10.69
C TYR A 261 1.68 -7.62 10.98
N PRO A 262 2.12 -6.68 11.83
CA PRO A 262 1.42 -5.42 12.04
C PRO A 262 1.72 -4.47 10.87
N ILE A 263 0.67 -4.00 10.20
CA ILE A 263 0.80 -3.06 9.06
C ILE A 263 1.16 -1.66 9.56
N PHE A 264 0.61 -1.27 10.70
CA PHE A 264 0.98 -0.05 11.40
C PHE A 264 1.80 -0.42 12.65
N PRO A 265 3.14 -0.48 12.56
CA PRO A 265 3.98 -1.01 13.66
C PRO A 265 4.27 0.01 14.76
N LEU A 266 3.82 1.27 14.66
CA LEU A 266 4.17 2.29 15.65
C LEU A 266 3.62 1.93 17.04
N GLY A 267 4.51 1.95 18.04
CA GLY A 267 4.19 1.59 19.41
C GLY A 267 4.18 0.09 19.70
N PHE A 268 4.45 -0.78 18.72
CA PHE A 268 4.64 -2.21 18.96
C PHE A 268 5.97 -2.48 19.69
N GLY A 269 5.88 -2.99 20.93
CA GLY A 269 7.01 -3.34 21.80
C GLY A 269 6.92 -4.79 22.29
N ARG A 270 8.08 -5.42 22.54
CA ARG A 270 8.28 -6.86 22.77
C ARG A 270 7.89 -7.34 24.17
N ASP A 271 6.87 -6.73 24.79
CA ASP A 271 6.58 -6.91 26.22
C ASP A 271 5.85 -8.24 26.53
N GLY A 272 5.60 -9.09 25.52
CA GLY A 272 5.06 -10.44 25.69
C GLY A 272 6.15 -11.51 25.58
N ARG A 273 6.57 -12.06 26.72
CA ARG A 273 7.54 -13.17 26.81
C ARG A 273 7.07 -14.39 26.02
N GLY A 274 7.93 -14.92 25.15
CA GLY A 274 7.84 -16.32 24.68
C GLY A 274 7.50 -16.54 23.20
N ALA A 275 8.25 -15.96 22.27
CA ALA A 275 8.49 -16.56 20.95
C ALA A 275 9.77 -15.99 20.35
N THR A 276 10.59 -16.82 19.75
CA THR A 276 11.84 -16.45 19.06
C THR A 276 11.54 -15.64 17.80
N ALA A 277 11.18 -14.37 17.95
CA ALA A 277 11.33 -13.38 16.90
C ALA A 277 12.79 -12.91 16.91
N ARG A 278 13.53 -13.17 15.83
CA ARG A 278 14.87 -12.59 15.64
C ARG A 278 14.69 -11.08 15.50
N SER A 279 15.17 -10.32 16.48
CA SER A 279 15.35 -8.89 16.32
C SER A 279 16.57 -8.40 17.08
N ASP A 280 17.73 -8.47 16.44
CA ASP A 280 18.94 -7.80 16.90
C ASP A 280 19.04 -6.44 16.21
N GLY A 281 19.09 -5.37 17.02
CA GLY A 281 19.72 -4.10 16.68
C GLY A 281 18.95 -3.15 15.76
N PHE A 282 18.34 -2.13 16.34
CA PHE A 282 18.01 -0.89 15.63
C PHE A 282 19.32 -0.16 15.28
N HIS A 283 19.67 -0.07 14.00
CA HIS A 283 20.57 0.97 13.51
C HIS A 283 20.00 1.65 12.26
N HIS A 284 20.00 2.98 12.36
CA HIS A 284 19.70 4.01 11.39
C HIS A 284 20.09 3.66 9.94
N PRO A 285 19.28 4.03 8.93
CA PRO A 285 19.81 4.13 7.58
C PRO A 285 19.55 5.50 6.95
N GLY A 286 20.66 6.18 6.63
CA GLY A 286 20.70 7.15 5.55
C GLY A 286 20.92 6.44 4.21
N THR A 287 20.26 6.97 3.18
CA THR A 287 20.72 7.06 1.77
C THR A 287 21.08 5.77 1.00
N LEU A 288 20.27 5.40 -0.01
CA LEU A 288 20.63 5.30 -1.46
C LEU A 288 19.85 4.21 -2.27
N GLN A 289 18.96 4.71 -3.14
CA GLN A 289 18.87 4.53 -4.61
C GLN A 289 18.61 3.17 -5.34
N ARG A 290 17.50 3.18 -6.11
CA ARG A 290 17.19 2.67 -7.48
C ARG A 290 17.46 1.18 -7.86
N ARG A 291 16.38 0.48 -8.22
CA ARG A 291 16.04 -0.09 -9.57
C ARG A 291 14.99 -1.21 -9.44
N ALA A 292 13.78 -1.05 -9.99
CA ALA A 292 12.98 -2.19 -10.47
C ALA A 292 11.77 -1.72 -11.29
N ALA A 293 11.89 -1.76 -12.62
CA ALA A 293 10.74 -1.78 -13.52
C ALA A 293 11.00 -2.86 -14.57
N ARG A 294 10.60 -4.09 -14.24
CA ARG A 294 10.36 -5.14 -15.24
C ARG A 294 9.17 -5.97 -14.77
N PRO A 295 8.03 -5.93 -15.47
CA PRO A 295 6.91 -6.81 -15.17
C PRO A 295 7.30 -8.23 -15.59
N ALA A 296 7.35 -9.15 -14.63
CA ALA A 296 7.36 -10.58 -14.88
C ALA A 296 5.95 -11.05 -15.29
N CYS A 297 5.43 -10.55 -16.41
CA CYS A 297 4.31 -11.21 -17.09
C CYS A 297 4.89 -12.30 -17.98
N ARG A 298 4.98 -13.54 -17.48
CA ARG A 298 4.99 -14.70 -18.37
C ARG A 298 3.56 -14.93 -18.83
N PRO A 299 3.25 -14.91 -20.14
CA PRO A 299 1.95 -15.34 -20.63
C PRO A 299 1.87 -16.85 -20.46
N ALA A 300 0.92 -17.31 -19.66
CA ALA A 300 0.46 -18.70 -19.75
C ALA A 300 -0.23 -18.88 -21.11
N GLY A 301 0.25 -19.86 -21.90
CA GLY A 301 -0.57 -20.54 -22.90
C GLY A 301 -0.57 -19.96 -24.32
N CYS A 302 0.50 -20.22 -25.08
CA CYS A 302 0.38 -20.46 -26.52
C CYS A 302 1.18 -21.73 -26.86
N ARG A 303 0.51 -22.90 -26.83
CA ARG A 303 1.00 -24.11 -27.51
C ARG A 303 0.21 -24.24 -28.81
N GLY A 304 0.91 -24.28 -29.93
CA GLY A 304 0.37 -24.70 -31.22
C GLY A 304 0.24 -23.60 -32.26
N HIS A 305 1.34 -23.23 -32.90
CA HIS A 305 1.32 -22.84 -34.31
C HIS A 305 2.68 -23.17 -34.96
N PRO A 306 2.72 -23.91 -36.09
CA PRO A 306 3.96 -24.26 -36.75
C PRO A 306 4.38 -23.08 -37.65
N GLY A 307 5.57 -22.52 -37.43
CA GLY A 307 6.04 -21.44 -38.29
C GLY A 307 7.24 -20.60 -37.87
N CYS A 308 8.04 -20.99 -36.87
CA CYS A 308 9.30 -20.29 -36.57
C CYS A 308 10.48 -21.26 -36.65
N ASN A 309 11.27 -21.13 -37.74
CA ASN A 309 12.70 -21.38 -37.71
C ASN A 309 13.40 -20.19 -37.07
#